data_AF-A0A0D7BL93-F1
#
_entry.id   AF-A0A0D7BL93-F1
#
_cell.length_a   1.000
_cell.length_b   1.000
_cell.length_c   1.000
_cell.angle_alpha   90.00
_cell.angle_beta   90.00
_cell.angle_gamma   90.00
#
_symmetry.space_group_name_H-M   'P 1'
#
loop_
_entity.id
_entity.type
_entity.pdbx_description
1 polymer ?
#
loop_
_entity_poly.entity_id
_entity_poly.type
_entity_poly.pdbx_seq_one_letter_code
_entity_poly.pdbx_strand_id
1 'polypeptide(L)'
;MSLSRTNSRARQSVFDSAPVDHSVTRCPPSLLDCVAALEGCCDAALDCEAITRDGTNGYSRMTKILSNDRVFILTSEGTVKRFKHELAESIDPTVNELIERAVAGLEVLRKRNTQLKARDEALKIVPARPTAGTTAQQRLEHGKLHALMKQKLKLEAELAALQAE
;
A
#
# COMPACT_ATOMS: atom_id res chain seq x y z
N MET A 1 -4.13 18.35 -39.06
CA MET A 1 -3.70 19.75 -38.89
C MET A 1 -3.96 20.48 -40.19
N SER A 2 -4.79 21.53 -40.13
CA SER A 2 -5.29 22.29 -41.27
C SER A 2 -4.19 23.18 -41.85
N LEU A 3 -3.86 23.01 -43.13
CA LEU A 3 -3.02 23.94 -43.87
C LEU A 3 -3.86 25.17 -44.19
N SER A 4 -3.75 26.20 -43.36
CA SER A 4 -4.37 27.50 -43.57
C SER A 4 -3.87 28.12 -44.88
N ARG A 5 -4.80 28.33 -45.81
CA ARG A 5 -4.62 29.08 -47.06
C ARG A 5 -4.02 30.45 -46.75
N THR A 6 -2.78 30.68 -47.18
CA THR A 6 -2.18 32.00 -47.14
C THR A 6 -2.74 32.86 -48.28
N ASN A 7 -3.15 34.07 -47.91
CA ASN A 7 -3.70 35.11 -48.75
C ASN A 7 -2.73 35.44 -49.89
N SER A 8 -3.08 35.12 -51.14
CA SER A 8 -2.24 35.31 -52.35
C SER A 8 -2.20 36.77 -52.81
N ARG A 9 -2.15 37.72 -51.87
CA ARG A 9 -1.80 39.10 -52.21
C ARG A 9 -0.30 39.09 -52.46
N ALA A 10 0.08 38.96 -53.72
CA ALA A 10 1.46 39.06 -54.16
C ALA A 10 2.07 40.31 -53.51
N ARG A 11 3.07 40.12 -52.63
CA ARG A 11 3.84 41.22 -52.08
C ARG A 11 4.43 41.97 -53.27
N GLN A 12 4.03 43.22 -53.47
CA GLN A 12 4.68 44.07 -54.45
C GLN A 12 6.16 44.12 -54.08
N SER A 13 7.01 43.80 -55.06
CA SER A 13 8.47 43.90 -54.92
C SER A 13 8.82 45.31 -54.47
N VAL A 14 9.66 45.43 -53.43
CA VAL A 14 10.19 46.73 -52.96
C VAL A 14 11.20 47.31 -53.96
N PHE A 15 11.66 46.50 -54.91
CA PHE A 15 12.48 46.97 -56.01
C PHE A 15 11.59 47.53 -57.11
N ASP A 16 11.76 48.83 -57.40
CA ASP A 16 11.20 49.48 -58.57
C ASP A 16 11.55 48.65 -59.80
N SER A 17 10.52 48.15 -60.49
CA SER A 17 10.67 47.45 -61.76
C SER A 17 10.96 48.47 -62.84
N ALA A 18 12.19 48.98 -62.85
CA ALA A 18 12.73 49.65 -64.02
C ALA A 18 12.65 48.68 -65.22
N PRO A 19 12.36 49.17 -66.44
CA PRO A 19 12.23 48.31 -67.62
C PRO A 19 13.51 47.50 -67.78
N VAL A 20 13.37 46.17 -67.69
CA VAL A 20 14.49 45.23 -67.77
C VAL A 20 14.91 45.14 -69.23
N ASP A 21 15.98 45.82 -69.59
CA ASP A 21 16.68 45.57 -70.85
C ASP A 21 17.23 44.13 -70.81
N HIS A 22 16.61 43.23 -71.60
CA HIS A 22 17.03 41.84 -71.74
C HIS A 22 18.39 41.67 -72.45
N SER A 23 19.12 42.76 -72.73
CA SER A 23 20.46 42.77 -73.30
C SER A 23 21.57 42.59 -72.25
N VAL A 24 21.23 42.57 -70.96
CA VAL A 24 22.20 42.47 -69.87
C VAL A 24 22.07 41.11 -69.18
N THR A 25 22.97 40.18 -69.49
CA THR A 25 23.19 38.89 -68.82
C THR A 25 23.70 39.02 -67.37
N ARG A 26 23.59 40.20 -66.75
CA ARG A 26 24.17 40.52 -65.45
C ARG A 26 23.06 40.63 -64.41
N CYS A 27 23.16 39.82 -63.36
CA CYS A 27 22.26 39.86 -62.21
C CYS A 27 22.21 41.28 -61.62
N PRO A 28 21.03 41.85 -61.33
CA PRO A 28 20.93 43.16 -60.74
C PRO A 28 21.62 43.20 -59.37
N PRO A 29 22.34 44.28 -59.04
CA PRO A 29 23.19 44.37 -57.84
C PRO A 29 22.39 44.19 -56.54
N SER A 30 21.12 44.62 -56.52
CA SER A 30 20.23 44.43 -55.38
C SER A 30 19.95 42.97 -55.03
N LEU A 31 19.97 42.06 -56.01
CA LEU A 31 19.82 40.62 -55.75
C LEU A 31 21.10 40.03 -55.18
N LEU A 32 22.28 40.54 -55.56
CA LEU A 32 23.56 40.11 -54.97
C LEU A 32 23.62 40.47 -53.49
N ASP A 33 23.17 41.67 -53.11
CA ASP A 33 23.09 42.09 -51.71
C ASP A 33 22.11 41.22 -50.90
N CYS A 34 20.99 40.82 -51.51
CA CYS A 34 20.03 39.92 -50.89
C CYS A 34 20.60 38.51 -50.68
N VAL A 35 21.37 37.99 -51.63
CA VAL A 35 22.04 36.69 -51.53
C VAL A 35 23.12 36.75 -50.44
N ALA A 36 23.96 37.78 -50.43
CA ALA A 36 24.99 37.95 -49.39
C ALA A 36 24.38 38.09 -47.99
N ALA A 37 23.26 38.83 -47.86
CA ALA A 37 22.54 38.94 -46.59
C ALA A 37 21.94 37.59 -46.14
N LEU A 38 21.39 36.81 -47.07
CA LEU A 38 20.84 35.49 -46.78
C LEU A 38 21.94 34.51 -46.34
N GLU A 39 23.09 34.51 -47.01
CA GLU A 39 24.26 33.72 -46.62
C GLU A 39 24.71 34.07 -45.20
N GLY A 40 24.83 35.36 -44.87
CA GLY A 40 25.16 35.80 -43.51
C GLY A 40 24.12 35.41 -42.46
N CYS A 41 22.82 35.40 -42.80
CA CYS A 41 21.79 34.89 -41.91
C CYS A 41 21.89 33.39 -41.67
N CYS A 42 22.24 32.61 -42.70
CA CYS A 42 22.44 31.16 -42.58
C CYS A 42 23.64 30.84 -41.67
N ASP A 43 24.76 31.55 -41.84
CA ASP A 43 25.95 31.37 -41.00
C ASP A 43 25.64 31.70 -39.53
N ALA A 44 24.98 32.84 -39.28
CA ALA A 44 24.58 33.22 -37.93
C ALA A 44 23.59 32.22 -37.30
N ALA A 45 22.71 31.62 -38.10
CA ALA A 45 21.78 30.59 -37.62
C ALA A 45 22.51 29.30 -37.21
N LEU A 46 23.52 28.89 -37.97
CA LEU A 46 24.36 27.72 -37.64
C LEU A 46 25.16 27.95 -36.36
N ASP A 47 25.75 29.14 -36.19
CA ASP A 47 26.46 29.51 -34.97
C ASP A 47 25.53 29.49 -33.75
N CYS A 48 24.32 30.02 -33.92
CA CYS A 48 23.29 30.00 -32.88
C CYS A 48 22.85 28.58 -32.52
N GLU A 49 22.71 27.69 -33.50
CA GLU A 49 22.41 26.27 -33.26
C GLU A 49 23.52 25.61 -32.46
N ALA A 50 24.78 25.81 -32.85
CA ALA A 50 25.94 25.24 -32.17
C ALA A 50 26.00 25.67 -30.70
N ILE A 51 25.88 26.97 -30.43
CA ILE A 51 25.87 27.52 -29.05
C ILE A 51 24.70 26.96 -28.25
N THR A 52 23.51 26.87 -28.86
CA THR A 52 22.32 26.35 -28.17
C THR A 52 22.48 24.87 -27.85
N ARG A 53 23.01 24.08 -28.78
CA ARG A 53 23.26 22.65 -28.57
C ARG A 53 24.27 22.43 -27.46
N ASP A 54 25.38 23.17 -27.47
CA ASP A 54 26.40 23.07 -26.43
C ASP A 54 25.88 23.53 -25.06
N GLY A 55 25.10 24.60 -25.01
CA GLY A 55 24.47 25.10 -23.79
C GLY A 55 23.36 24.19 -23.24
N THR A 56 22.70 23.38 -24.09
CA THR A 56 21.56 22.53 -23.70
C THR A 56 21.88 21.04 -23.57
N ASN A 57 23.12 20.62 -23.88
CA ASN A 57 23.55 19.21 -23.77
C ASN A 57 23.25 18.57 -22.40
N GLY A 58 23.31 19.36 -21.32
CA GLY A 58 23.02 18.88 -19.96
C GLY A 58 21.54 18.77 -19.60
N TYR A 59 20.63 19.33 -20.41
CA TYR A 59 19.22 19.49 -20.05
C TYR A 59 18.52 18.15 -19.84
N SER A 60 18.70 17.19 -20.75
CA SER A 60 18.10 15.85 -20.66
C SER A 60 18.51 15.11 -19.37
N ARG A 61 19.77 15.27 -18.94
CA ARG A 61 20.26 14.71 -17.68
C ARG A 61 19.60 15.38 -16.48
N MET A 62 19.53 16.71 -16.48
CA MET A 62 18.92 17.47 -15.38
C MET A 62 17.43 17.18 -15.25
N THR A 63 16.69 17.07 -16.36
CA THR A 63 15.28 16.65 -16.36
C THR A 63 15.10 15.28 -15.72
N LYS A 64 15.99 14.32 -16.02
CA LYS A 64 15.96 12.99 -15.38
C LYS A 64 16.22 13.06 -13.88
N ILE A 65 17.19 13.86 -13.43
CA ILE A 65 17.48 14.04 -12.01
C ILE A 65 16.27 14.66 -11.29
N LEU A 66 15.74 15.77 -11.82
CA LEU A 66 14.58 16.45 -11.26
C LEU A 66 13.31 15.58 -11.25
N SER A 67 13.15 14.70 -12.25
CA SER A 67 12.03 13.74 -12.28
C SER A 67 12.15 12.65 -11.22
N ASN A 68 13.38 12.27 -10.84
CA ASN A 68 13.65 11.24 -9.85
C ASN A 68 13.73 11.81 -8.42
N ASP A 69 13.95 13.12 -8.24
CA ASP A 69 14.08 13.81 -6.95
C ASP A 69 12.77 13.93 -6.13
N ARG A 70 11.71 13.19 -6.47
CA ARG A 70 10.54 13.01 -5.57
C ARG A 70 10.83 11.99 -4.47
N VAL A 71 11.97 12.10 -3.80
CA VAL A 71 12.41 11.15 -2.75
C VAL A 71 11.68 11.40 -1.42
N PHE A 72 11.09 12.58 -1.21
CA PHE A 72 10.46 12.92 0.06
C PHE A 72 9.05 13.48 -0.12
N ILE A 73 8.05 12.70 0.30
CA ILE A 73 6.70 13.22 0.57
C ILE A 73 6.74 13.80 1.98
N LEU A 74 6.89 15.13 2.06
CA LEU A 74 6.84 15.83 3.33
C LEU A 74 5.37 16.02 3.73
N THR A 75 4.98 15.41 4.85
CA THR A 75 3.65 15.63 5.44
C THR A 75 3.81 16.56 6.65
N SER A 76 2.96 17.58 6.76
CA SER A 76 3.02 18.51 7.88
C SER A 76 2.63 17.83 9.19
N GLU A 77 3.28 18.19 10.29
CA GLU A 77 2.95 17.66 11.63
C GLU A 77 1.49 17.97 12.00
N GLY A 78 0.97 19.13 11.62
CA GLY A 78 -0.42 19.51 11.84
C GLY A 78 -1.40 18.56 11.16
N THR A 79 -1.10 18.14 9.92
CA THR A 79 -1.89 17.14 9.19
C THR A 79 -1.87 15.79 9.91
N VAL A 80 -0.70 15.36 10.40
CA VAL A 80 -0.59 14.09 11.16
C VAL A 80 -1.37 14.15 12.46
N LYS A 81 -1.28 15.26 13.21
CA LYS A 81 -2.03 15.45 14.47
C LYS A 81 -3.53 15.42 14.25
N ARG A 82 -4.02 16.09 13.20
CA ARG A 82 -5.44 16.07 12.83
C ARG A 82 -5.93 14.67 12.49
N PHE A 83 -5.23 13.96 11.60
CA PHE A 83 -5.63 12.59 11.25
C PHE A 83 -5.56 11.63 12.43
N LYS A 84 -4.57 11.78 13.31
CA LYS A 84 -4.52 10.97 14.55
C LYS A 84 -5.72 11.25 15.44
N HIS A 85 -6.13 12.51 15.58
CA HIS A 85 -7.29 12.87 16.39
C HIS A 85 -8.60 12.36 15.77
N GLU A 86 -8.81 12.59 14.47
CA GLU A 86 -9.98 12.08 13.73
C GLU A 86 -10.05 10.54 13.79
N LEU A 87 -8.90 9.87 13.69
CA LEU A 87 -8.82 8.41 13.81
C LEU A 87 -9.14 7.93 15.22
N ALA A 88 -8.64 8.62 16.25
CA ALA A 88 -8.94 8.29 17.65
C ALA A 88 -10.44 8.43 17.92
N GLU A 89 -11.06 9.55 17.53
CA GLU A 89 -12.50 9.77 17.67
C GLU A 89 -13.34 8.68 16.97
N SER A 90 -12.85 8.18 15.82
CA SER A 90 -13.53 7.11 15.09
C SER A 90 -13.31 5.71 15.69
N ILE A 91 -12.11 5.40 16.19
CA ILE A 91 -11.73 4.04 16.61
C ILE A 91 -12.01 3.80 18.10
N ASP A 92 -11.77 4.78 18.95
CA ASP A 92 -11.93 4.68 20.41
C ASP A 92 -13.30 4.13 20.85
N PRO A 93 -14.46 4.54 20.30
CA PRO A 93 -15.73 3.96 20.72
C PRO A 93 -15.82 2.46 20.43
N THR A 94 -15.29 2.03 19.29
CA THR A 94 -15.29 0.61 18.89
C THR A 94 -14.37 -0.22 19.80
N VAL A 95 -13.21 0.33 20.15
CA VAL A 95 -12.27 -0.31 21.09
C VAL A 95 -12.90 -0.44 22.47
N ASN A 96 -13.56 0.61 22.96
CA ASN A 96 -14.22 0.59 24.27
C ASN A 96 -15.36 -0.44 24.31
N GLU A 97 -16.18 -0.54 23.26
CA GLU A 97 -17.24 -1.55 23.19
C GLU A 97 -16.67 -2.98 23.23
N LEU A 98 -15.57 -3.23 22.53
CA LEU A 98 -14.89 -4.53 22.56
C LEU A 98 -14.33 -4.86 23.95
N ILE A 99 -13.76 -3.86 24.63
CA ILE A 99 -13.28 -4.01 26.02
C ILE A 99 -14.43 -4.34 26.94
N GLU A 100 -15.54 -3.60 26.90
CA GLU A 100 -16.72 -3.85 27.72
C GLU A 100 -17.28 -5.25 27.50
N ARG A 101 -17.38 -5.69 26.24
CA ARG A 101 -17.82 -7.03 25.88
C ARG A 101 -16.87 -8.11 26.42
N ALA A 102 -15.57 -7.89 26.34
CA ALA A 102 -14.57 -8.82 26.88
C ALA A 102 -14.65 -8.91 28.40
N VAL A 103 -14.81 -7.77 29.10
CA VAL A 103 -14.99 -7.73 30.56
C VAL A 103 -16.24 -8.47 30.98
N ALA A 104 -17.37 -8.24 30.30
CA ALA A 104 -18.62 -8.94 30.57
C ALA A 104 -18.48 -10.46 30.35
N GLY A 105 -17.85 -10.88 29.25
CA GLY A 105 -17.59 -12.29 28.96
C GLY A 105 -16.69 -12.95 30.01
N LEU A 106 -15.69 -12.22 30.50
CA LEU A 106 -14.78 -12.70 31.55
C LEU A 106 -15.52 -12.92 32.88
N GLU A 107 -16.43 -12.02 33.26
CA GLU A 107 -17.26 -12.19 34.45
C GLU A 107 -18.19 -13.41 34.37
N VAL A 108 -18.75 -13.70 33.19
CA VAL A 108 -19.53 -14.92 32.96
C VAL A 108 -18.66 -16.17 33.15
N LEU A 109 -17.45 -16.18 32.60
CA LEU A 109 -16.51 -17.28 32.76
C LEU A 109 -16.05 -17.45 34.22
N ARG A 110 -15.82 -16.36 34.95
CA ARG A 110 -15.52 -16.40 36.39
C ARG A 110 -16.65 -17.04 37.18
N LYS A 111 -17.90 -16.62 36.97
CA LYS A 111 -19.08 -17.21 37.61
C LYS A 111 -19.23 -18.70 37.28
N ARG A 112 -18.97 -19.09 36.03
CA ARG A 112 -19.01 -20.51 35.64
C ARG A 112 -17.89 -21.30 36.32
N ASN A 113 -16.69 -20.73 36.42
CA ASN A 113 -15.56 -21.37 37.10
C ASN A 113 -15.84 -21.59 38.59
N THR A 114 -16.40 -20.59 39.29
CA THR A 114 -16.77 -20.73 40.71
C THR A 114 -17.87 -21.77 40.91
N GLN A 115 -18.89 -21.81 40.04
CA GLN A 115 -19.93 -22.84 40.07
C GLN A 115 -19.37 -24.25 39.85
N LEU A 116 -18.46 -24.42 38.88
CA LEU A 116 -17.83 -25.72 38.62
C LEU A 116 -16.93 -26.17 39.78
N LYS A 117 -16.16 -25.25 40.37
CA LYS A 117 -15.37 -25.52 41.58
C LYS A 117 -16.26 -25.93 42.75
N ALA A 118 -17.39 -25.23 42.97
CA ALA A 118 -18.33 -25.60 44.02
C ALA A 118 -18.95 -26.99 43.79
N ARG A 119 -19.23 -27.36 42.54
CA ARG A 119 -19.70 -28.71 42.19
C ARG A 119 -18.62 -29.77 42.41
N ASP A 120 -17.38 -29.49 42.03
CA ASP A 120 -16.25 -30.40 42.22
C ASP A 120 -16.00 -30.66 43.72
N GLU A 121 -15.99 -29.61 44.54
CA GLU A 121 -15.88 -29.75 46.00
C GLU A 121 -17.08 -30.51 46.61
N ALA A 122 -18.31 -30.25 46.14
CA ALA A 122 -19.47 -31.01 46.58
C ALA A 122 -19.37 -32.51 46.24
N LEU A 123 -18.79 -32.86 45.08
CA LEU A 123 -18.56 -34.26 44.68
C LEU A 123 -17.43 -34.92 45.48
N LYS A 124 -16.43 -34.16 45.95
CA LYS A 124 -15.37 -34.67 46.83
C LYS A 124 -15.85 -34.90 48.26
N ILE A 125 -16.73 -34.04 48.77
CA ILE A 125 -17.24 -34.10 50.15
C ILE A 125 -18.35 -35.14 50.29
N VAL A 126 -19.13 -35.40 49.24
CA VAL A 126 -20.14 -36.46 49.24
C VAL A 126 -19.46 -37.80 48.89
N PRO A 127 -19.21 -38.71 49.85
CA PRO A 127 -18.82 -40.08 49.49
C PRO A 127 -19.93 -40.65 48.62
N ALA A 128 -19.57 -41.33 47.52
CA ALA A 128 -20.48 -41.87 46.50
C ALA A 128 -21.75 -42.45 47.12
N ARG A 129 -22.77 -41.61 47.28
CA ARG A 129 -24.03 -42.01 47.90
C ARG A 129 -24.84 -42.62 46.77
N PRO A 130 -25.20 -43.91 46.86
CA PRO A 130 -25.98 -44.53 45.80
C PRO A 130 -27.29 -43.75 45.69
N THR A 131 -27.46 -43.03 44.59
CA THR A 131 -28.67 -42.27 44.30
C THR A 131 -29.84 -43.23 44.30
N ALA A 132 -30.76 -43.04 45.26
CA ALA A 132 -32.06 -43.69 45.31
C ALA A 132 -32.83 -43.26 44.04
N GLY A 133 -32.79 -44.10 43.02
CA GLY A 133 -33.30 -43.79 41.68
C GLY A 133 -32.46 -44.35 40.51
N THR A 134 -31.30 -44.95 40.79
CA THR A 134 -30.51 -45.63 39.76
C THR A 134 -31.19 -46.94 39.32
N THR A 135 -31.49 -47.06 38.03
CA THR A 135 -32.00 -48.31 37.43
C THR A 135 -30.99 -49.45 37.68
N ALA A 136 -31.46 -50.69 37.77
CA ALA A 136 -30.62 -51.86 38.06
C ALA A 136 -29.36 -51.95 37.18
N GLN A 137 -29.46 -51.44 35.95
CA GLN A 137 -28.38 -51.34 34.97
C GLN A 137 -27.25 -50.39 35.40
N GLN A 138 -27.56 -49.24 36.00
CA GLN A 138 -26.55 -48.28 36.49
C GLN A 138 -25.79 -48.81 37.72
N ARG A 139 -26.42 -49.63 38.57
CA ARG A 139 -25.72 -50.32 39.67
C ARG A 139 -24.74 -51.37 39.16
N LEU A 140 -25.13 -52.11 38.12
CA LEU A 140 -24.25 -53.08 37.46
C LEU A 140 -23.05 -52.38 36.81
N GLU A 141 -23.29 -51.25 36.14
CA GLU A 141 -22.24 -50.42 35.54
C GLU A 141 -21.29 -49.87 36.59
N HIS A 142 -21.79 -49.40 37.74
CA HIS A 142 -20.95 -48.91 38.83
C HIS A 142 -20.07 -50.03 39.43
N GLY A 143 -20.63 -51.24 39.60
CA GLY A 143 -19.86 -52.42 40.02
C GLY A 143 -18.78 -52.82 39.02
N LYS A 144 -19.09 -52.77 37.72
CA LYS A 144 -18.11 -52.99 36.64
C LYS A 144 -17.00 -51.94 36.65
N LEU A 145 -17.35 -50.67 36.85
CA LEU A 145 -16.40 -49.56 36.89
C LEU A 145 -15.43 -49.72 38.07
N HIS A 146 -15.94 -50.09 39.25
CA HIS A 146 -15.12 -50.35 40.42
C HIS A 146 -14.18 -51.56 40.23
N ALA A 147 -14.66 -52.63 39.59
CA ALA A 147 -13.84 -53.80 39.27
C ALA A 147 -12.70 -53.45 38.27
N LEU A 148 -13.01 -52.68 37.23
CA LEU A 148 -12.03 -52.20 36.25
C LEU A 148 -11.00 -51.25 36.89
N MET A 149 -11.42 -50.40 37.82
CA MET A 149 -10.52 -49.48 38.53
C MET A 149 -9.53 -50.24 39.42
N LYS A 150 -9.99 -51.31 40.09
CA LYS A 150 -9.12 -52.21 40.88
C LYS A 150 -8.14 -52.99 39.98
N GLN A 151 -8.60 -53.43 38.81
CA GLN A 151 -7.73 -54.09 37.81
C GLN A 151 -6.67 -53.12 37.28
N LYS A 152 -7.05 -51.89 36.94
CA LYS A 152 -6.12 -50.85 36.49
C LYS A 152 -5.02 -50.60 37.51
N LEU A 153 -5.38 -50.39 38.79
CA LEU A 153 -4.39 -50.17 39.84
C LEU A 153 -3.44 -51.35 40.02
N LYS A 154 -3.96 -52.58 39.91
CA LYS A 154 -3.12 -53.79 39.97
C LYS A 154 -2.16 -53.87 38.79
N LEU A 155 -2.64 -53.60 37.58
CA LEU A 155 -1.82 -53.59 36.36
C LEU A 155 -0.79 -52.46 36.37
N GLU A 156 -1.12 -51.29 36.93
CA GLU A 156 -0.16 -50.19 37.11
C GLU A 156 0.94 -50.57 38.10
N ALA A 157 0.61 -51.29 39.18
CA ALA A 157 1.61 -51.80 40.11
C ALA A 157 2.50 -52.90 39.49
N GLU A 158 1.91 -53.81 38.71
CA GLU A 158 2.65 -54.85 37.96
C GLU A 158 3.56 -54.23 36.88
N LEU A 159 3.09 -53.21 36.16
CA LEU A 159 3.92 -52.45 35.20
C LEU A 159 5.07 -51.71 35.90
N ALA A 160 4.82 -51.08 37.04
CA ALA A 160 5.87 -50.40 37.80
C ALA A 160 6.93 -51.38 38.33
N ALA A 161 6.52 -52.59 38.73
CA ALA A 161 7.45 -53.64 39.15
C ALA A 161 8.30 -54.15 37.96
N LEU A 162 7.68 -54.37 36.79
CA LEU A 162 8.37 -54.80 35.58
C LEU A 162 9.30 -53.73 34.98
N GLN A 163 9.04 -52.44 35.21
CA GLN A 163 9.92 -51.35 34.78
C GLN A 163 11.10 -51.12 35.72
N ALA A 164 11.08 -51.71 36.91
CA ALA A 164 12.15 -51.62 37.90
C ALA A 164 13.15 -52.81 37.82
N GLU A 165 12.81 -53.86 37.05
CA GLU A 165 13.74 -54.90 36.59
C GLU A 165 14.53 -54.43 35.35
#